data_AF-A0AAW4N3M7-F1
#
_entry.id   AF-A0AAW4N3M7-F1
#
_cell.length_a   1.000
_cell.length_b   1.000
_cell.length_c   1.000
_cell.angle_alpha   90.00
_cell.angle_beta   90.00
_cell.angle_gamma   90.00
#
_symmetry.space_group_name_H-M   'P 1'
#
loop_
_entity.id
_entity.type
_entity.pdbx_description
1 polymer ?
#
loop_
_entity_poly.entity_id
_entity_poly.type
_entity_poly.pdbx_seq_one_letter_code
_entity_poly.pdbx_strand_id
1 'polypeptide(L)'
;MKFNYDVLVIGGGHAGCEAAAASANMGAKTCLITMDMNKIGQMSCNPAIGGIAKGQIVREIDALGGQMGIVTDKTAIQFRMLNIGKGPAVWSPRAQCDRGKFIWEWRTILDHTDNLDIWQDQADELLVANGEAIGVKTIWGAEFYAKSIIITAGTFLNGLMHVGRKMVEGGRCAEPAVHNFTESITRWGITTARMKTGTPVRIDKRSVHFKDMEEQPGDSDFHQFSYMGEHRVLKQLPCWTCYTNKKVHETLKSGLADSPLYNGQIQSTGPRYCPSIETKLVTFPDKDQHPLFLEPEGEDTNEMYLNGFSSSMPMEIQLNALHEIPALRDAKIYRPGYAIEYDYFDPTQLKHSLESKIIKGLFFAGQVNGTTGYEEAGGQGTVAGINAALHCVGNKTFEMNRDESYIGVLIDDLTTKGVDEPYRMFTSRAEYRILLRQDDADARLTEKAYELGIAKRDRYDWWIEKKEAIERIIEFCANYPIKKDEINPKLEALGTTPLRAGCKLIDLIARPHLNLTNLSEIIPDLKAALETPANRKEEIAEAAEIKMKYKGYIERERLIADKMHRLEDIKIKGRFNYSELHEISTEGRQKLERIDPETLAQASRIPGVSPSDINVMLVLLGR
;
A
#
# COMPACT_ATOMS: atom_id res chain seq x y z
N MET A 1 -33.24 -16.15 7.36
CA MET A 1 -32.62 -17.14 6.43
C MET A 1 -31.25 -17.50 6.99
N LYS A 2 -30.77 -18.74 6.81
CA LYS A 2 -29.46 -19.19 7.34
C LYS A 2 -28.57 -19.70 6.21
N PHE A 3 -27.36 -19.14 6.12
CA PHE A 3 -26.36 -19.52 5.12
C PHE A 3 -25.06 -19.96 5.81
N ASN A 4 -24.32 -20.88 5.19
CA ASN A 4 -23.07 -21.41 5.73
C ASN A 4 -21.93 -21.27 4.70
N TYR A 5 -20.81 -20.75 5.18
CA TYR A 5 -19.58 -20.49 4.45
C TYR A 5 -18.38 -20.91 5.29
N ASP A 6 -17.21 -21.02 4.68
CA ASP A 6 -15.95 -21.13 5.42
C ASP A 6 -15.49 -19.75 5.89
N VAL A 7 -15.58 -18.74 5.01
CA VAL A 7 -15.13 -17.37 5.25
C VAL A 7 -16.23 -16.36 4.91
N LEU A 8 -16.46 -15.39 5.80
CA LEU A 8 -17.24 -14.19 5.51
C LEU A 8 -16.33 -12.97 5.42
N VAL A 9 -16.53 -12.15 4.40
CA VAL A 9 -15.84 -10.87 4.24
C VAL A 9 -16.86 -9.74 4.29
N ILE A 10 -16.69 -8.80 5.20
CA ILE A 10 -17.64 -7.72 5.46
C ILE A 10 -17.09 -6.40 4.87
N GLY A 11 -17.64 -6.00 3.72
CA GLY A 11 -17.34 -4.76 2.99
C GLY A 11 -16.59 -4.98 1.68
N GLY A 12 -17.16 -4.53 0.55
CA GLY A 12 -16.55 -4.62 -0.79
C GLY A 12 -15.48 -3.57 -1.11
N GLY A 13 -14.70 -3.11 -0.13
CA GLY A 13 -13.59 -2.18 -0.35
C GLY A 13 -12.30 -2.88 -0.80
N HIS A 14 -11.21 -2.13 -1.01
CA HIS A 14 -9.91 -2.69 -1.46
C HIS A 14 -9.42 -3.88 -0.62
N ALA A 15 -9.52 -3.80 0.72
CA ALA A 15 -9.17 -4.91 1.60
C ALA A 15 -10.11 -6.10 1.42
N GLY A 16 -11.42 -5.87 1.32
CA GLY A 16 -12.41 -6.93 1.20
C GLY A 16 -12.36 -7.64 -0.16
N CYS A 17 -12.10 -6.90 -1.24
CA CYS A 17 -11.91 -7.47 -2.56
C CYS A 17 -10.72 -8.43 -2.60
N GLU A 18 -9.56 -8.01 -2.08
CA GLU A 18 -8.38 -8.88 -1.97
C GLU A 18 -8.61 -10.05 -1.02
N ALA A 19 -9.22 -9.81 0.14
CA ALA A 19 -9.49 -10.87 1.12
C ALA A 19 -10.42 -11.95 0.56
N ALA A 20 -11.50 -11.53 -0.11
CA ALA A 20 -12.47 -12.44 -0.70
C ALA A 20 -11.87 -13.25 -1.86
N ALA A 21 -11.11 -12.60 -2.74
CA ALA A 21 -10.43 -13.29 -3.83
C ALA A 21 -9.34 -14.25 -3.30
N ALA A 22 -8.55 -13.84 -2.32
CA ALA A 22 -7.50 -14.68 -1.73
C ALA A 22 -8.09 -15.93 -1.05
N SER A 23 -9.10 -15.78 -0.20
CA SER A 23 -9.69 -16.92 0.51
C SER A 23 -10.38 -17.90 -0.45
N ALA A 24 -11.09 -17.38 -1.46
CA ALA A 24 -11.77 -18.20 -2.46
C ALA A 24 -10.80 -18.97 -3.37
N ASN A 25 -9.71 -18.31 -3.82
CA ASN A 25 -8.67 -18.97 -4.64
C ASN A 25 -7.90 -20.04 -3.87
N MET A 26 -7.82 -19.94 -2.55
CA MET A 26 -7.27 -21.00 -1.68
C MET A 26 -8.28 -22.15 -1.41
N GLY A 27 -9.46 -22.10 -2.03
CA GLY A 27 -10.48 -23.14 -1.97
C GLY A 27 -11.53 -22.99 -0.87
N ALA A 28 -11.51 -21.91 -0.09
CA ALA A 28 -12.52 -21.68 0.94
C ALA A 28 -13.83 -21.19 0.32
N LYS A 29 -14.97 -21.77 0.71
CA LYS A 29 -16.27 -21.23 0.30
C LYS A 29 -16.48 -19.88 0.97
N THR A 30 -16.43 -18.81 0.20
CA THR A 30 -16.37 -17.43 0.70
C THR A 30 -17.64 -16.66 0.32
N CYS A 31 -18.14 -15.81 1.22
CA CYS A 31 -19.17 -14.83 0.89
C CYS A 31 -18.69 -13.41 1.21
N LEU A 32 -18.74 -12.54 0.21
CA LEU A 32 -18.52 -11.10 0.35
C LEU A 32 -19.87 -10.40 0.57
N ILE A 33 -20.07 -9.84 1.76
CA ILE A 33 -21.24 -9.03 2.09
C ILE A 33 -20.90 -7.56 1.91
N THR A 34 -21.63 -6.84 1.06
CA THR A 34 -21.37 -5.43 0.76
C THR A 34 -22.66 -4.64 0.61
N MET A 35 -22.68 -3.36 0.99
CA MET A 35 -23.90 -2.54 0.95
C MET A 35 -24.36 -2.21 -0.47
N ASP A 36 -23.42 -2.01 -1.39
CA ASP A 36 -23.70 -1.70 -2.80
C ASP A 36 -22.67 -2.41 -3.69
N MET A 37 -23.17 -3.33 -4.53
CA MET A 37 -22.36 -4.09 -5.49
C MET A 37 -21.78 -3.19 -6.60
N ASN A 38 -22.37 -2.02 -6.85
CA ASN A 38 -21.90 -1.05 -7.84
C ASN A 38 -20.75 -0.17 -7.31
N LYS A 39 -20.35 -0.35 -6.05
CA LYS A 39 -19.29 0.40 -5.36
C LYS A 39 -18.12 -0.47 -4.91
N ILE A 40 -18.09 -1.71 -5.39
CA ILE A 40 -16.97 -2.64 -5.15
C ILE A 40 -15.67 -2.03 -5.65
N GLY A 41 -14.62 -2.06 -4.83
CA GLY A 41 -13.31 -1.52 -5.19
C GLY A 41 -13.29 0.00 -5.45
N GLN A 42 -14.31 0.75 -5.04
CA GLN A 42 -14.40 2.18 -5.34
C GLN A 42 -13.23 2.98 -4.72
N MET A 43 -12.44 3.61 -5.60
CA MET A 43 -11.46 4.63 -5.21
C MET A 43 -12.17 5.86 -4.69
N SER A 44 -12.21 6.06 -3.38
CA SER A 44 -13.05 7.11 -2.76
C SER A 44 -12.38 8.48 -2.62
N CYS A 45 -11.08 8.53 -2.92
CA CYS A 45 -10.19 9.67 -2.74
C CYS A 45 -9.42 9.85 -4.05
N ASN A 46 -8.11 9.62 -4.06
CA ASN A 46 -7.26 9.79 -5.24
C ASN A 46 -7.63 8.77 -6.35
N PRO A 47 -7.75 9.15 -7.64
CA PRO A 47 -7.94 8.21 -8.75
C PRO A 47 -6.62 7.49 -9.12
N ALA A 48 -5.84 7.06 -8.13
CA ALA A 48 -4.49 6.54 -8.35
C ALA A 48 -4.16 5.35 -7.45
N ILE A 49 -3.35 4.44 -7.98
CA ILE A 49 -2.73 3.33 -7.26
C ILE A 49 -1.20 3.49 -7.29
N GLY A 50 -0.56 3.20 -6.17
CA GLY A 50 0.88 3.22 -6.00
C GLY A 50 1.43 4.58 -5.59
N GLY A 51 2.67 4.85 -6.00
CA GLY A 51 3.52 5.88 -5.42
C GLY A 51 4.36 5.36 -4.27
N ILE A 52 5.16 6.23 -3.64
CA ILE A 52 6.22 5.83 -2.70
C ILE A 52 5.74 4.80 -1.65
N ALA A 53 6.41 3.64 -1.58
CA ALA A 53 6.06 2.44 -0.79
C ALA A 53 4.75 1.74 -1.18
N LYS A 54 3.72 2.50 -1.57
CA LYS A 54 2.45 1.98 -2.08
C LYS A 54 2.64 1.12 -3.33
N GLY A 55 3.50 1.56 -4.25
CA GLY A 55 3.82 0.83 -5.47
C GLY A 55 4.49 -0.52 -5.21
N GLN A 56 5.38 -0.56 -4.22
CA GLN A 56 5.99 -1.80 -3.72
C GLN A 56 4.92 -2.75 -3.16
N ILE A 57 3.99 -2.25 -2.36
CA ILE A 57 2.91 -3.07 -1.78
C ILE A 57 2.04 -3.66 -2.88
N VAL A 58 1.68 -2.90 -3.92
CA VAL A 58 0.86 -3.42 -5.03
C VAL A 58 1.61 -4.51 -5.81
N ARG A 59 2.91 -4.33 -6.04
CA ARG A 59 3.79 -5.36 -6.64
C ARG A 59 3.85 -6.62 -5.77
N GLU A 60 3.88 -6.47 -4.45
CA GLU A 60 3.86 -7.59 -3.50
C GLU A 60 2.51 -8.30 -3.46
N ILE A 61 1.39 -7.56 -3.50
CA ILE A 61 0.05 -8.12 -3.65
C ILE A 61 -0.02 -8.97 -4.93
N ASP A 62 0.44 -8.44 -6.07
CA ASP A 62 0.46 -9.19 -7.32
C ASP A 62 1.35 -10.44 -7.24
N ALA A 63 2.56 -10.32 -6.68
CA ALA A 63 3.47 -11.45 -6.51
C ALA A 63 2.88 -12.58 -5.65
N LEU A 64 2.03 -12.24 -4.68
CA LEU A 64 1.25 -13.19 -3.86
C LEU A 64 0.06 -13.81 -4.58
N GLY A 65 -0.28 -13.39 -5.81
CA GLY A 65 -1.47 -13.83 -6.54
C GLY A 65 -2.72 -12.97 -6.30
N GLY A 66 -2.57 -11.83 -5.62
CA GLY A 66 -3.62 -10.83 -5.49
C GLY A 66 -3.94 -10.12 -6.81
N GLN A 67 -5.01 -9.32 -6.81
CA GLN A 67 -5.63 -8.84 -8.05
C GLN A 67 -5.38 -7.35 -8.31
N MET A 68 -5.00 -6.56 -7.30
CA MET A 68 -4.84 -5.12 -7.40
C MET A 68 -3.85 -4.70 -8.49
N GLY A 69 -2.76 -5.43 -8.70
CA GLY A 69 -1.81 -5.15 -9.79
C GLY A 69 -2.46 -5.28 -11.16
N ILE A 70 -3.15 -6.39 -11.41
CA ILE A 70 -3.87 -6.68 -12.66
C ILE A 70 -4.96 -5.64 -12.93
N VAL A 71 -5.78 -5.34 -11.91
CA VAL A 71 -6.86 -4.34 -12.03
C VAL A 71 -6.27 -2.98 -12.35
N THR A 72 -5.16 -2.61 -11.70
CA THR A 72 -4.49 -1.33 -11.93
C THR A 72 -4.01 -1.20 -13.37
N ASP A 73 -3.31 -2.20 -13.90
CA ASP A 73 -2.77 -2.11 -15.27
C ASP A 73 -3.84 -2.11 -16.36
N LYS A 74 -4.92 -2.87 -16.18
CA LYS A 74 -6.07 -2.89 -17.10
C LYS A 74 -6.83 -1.57 -17.13
N THR A 75 -6.71 -0.77 -16.07
CA THR A 75 -7.49 0.47 -15.90
C THR A 75 -6.62 1.71 -15.83
N ALA A 76 -5.31 1.56 -16.05
CA ALA A 76 -4.35 2.64 -16.01
C ALA A 76 -4.56 3.59 -17.20
N ILE A 77 -4.92 4.83 -16.88
CA ILE A 77 -4.97 5.95 -17.82
C ILE A 77 -3.70 6.80 -17.75
N GLN A 78 -2.78 6.52 -16.84
CA GLN A 78 -1.43 7.07 -16.83
C GLN A 78 -0.56 6.16 -15.99
N PHE A 79 0.67 5.89 -16.40
CA PHE A 79 1.67 5.23 -15.56
C PHE A 79 2.90 6.13 -15.39
N ARG A 80 3.53 6.12 -14.21
CA ARG A 80 4.82 6.77 -13.95
C ARG A 80 5.66 5.96 -12.97
N MET A 81 6.96 5.82 -13.26
CA MET A 81 7.95 5.35 -12.31
C MET A 81 8.51 6.54 -11.51
N LEU A 82 8.22 6.57 -10.21
CA LEU A 82 8.70 7.65 -9.34
C LEU A 82 10.15 7.42 -8.91
N ASN A 83 10.87 8.52 -8.63
CA ASN A 83 12.24 8.53 -8.12
C ASN A 83 13.29 7.85 -9.03
N ILE A 84 13.08 7.81 -10.35
CA ILE A 84 14.01 7.15 -11.27
C ILE A 84 15.47 7.60 -11.11
N GLY A 85 15.70 8.90 -10.83
CA GLY A 85 17.03 9.48 -10.60
C GLY A 85 17.72 9.12 -9.27
N LYS A 86 17.10 8.32 -8.39
CA LYS A 86 17.64 7.97 -7.06
C LYS A 86 18.02 6.49 -6.91
N GLY A 87 17.93 5.70 -7.98
CA GLY A 87 18.26 4.28 -8.01
C GLY A 87 17.11 3.33 -7.61
N PRO A 88 17.21 2.04 -7.99
CA PRO A 88 16.13 1.05 -7.95
C PRO A 88 15.60 0.74 -6.55
N ALA A 89 16.42 0.92 -5.51
CA ALA A 89 15.98 0.74 -4.12
C ALA A 89 14.86 1.69 -3.68
N VAL A 90 14.63 2.79 -4.41
CA VAL A 90 13.59 3.77 -4.10
C VAL A 90 12.65 4.09 -5.28
N TRP A 91 12.82 3.38 -6.39
CA TRP A 91 11.86 3.41 -7.50
C TRP A 91 10.52 2.91 -7.03
N SER A 92 9.44 3.51 -7.51
CA SER A 92 8.11 3.13 -7.07
C SER A 92 7.08 3.40 -8.17
N PRO A 93 6.36 2.38 -8.66
CA PRO A 93 5.36 2.55 -9.70
C PRO A 93 4.15 3.31 -9.16
N ARG A 94 3.56 4.15 -10.00
CA ARG A 94 2.31 4.88 -9.74
C ARG A 94 1.48 4.92 -11.01
N ALA A 95 0.20 4.60 -10.92
CA ALA A 95 -0.76 4.78 -12.01
C ALA A 95 -1.92 5.67 -11.60
N GLN A 96 -2.40 6.47 -12.55
CA GLN A 96 -3.77 6.99 -12.53
C GLN A 96 -4.67 5.93 -13.13
N CYS A 97 -5.83 5.69 -12.53
CA CYS A 97 -6.79 4.71 -12.99
C CYS A 97 -8.12 5.39 -13.37
N ASP A 98 -8.77 4.87 -14.40
CA ASP A 98 -10.17 5.18 -14.65
C ASP A 98 -11.02 4.57 -13.52
N ARG A 99 -11.65 5.41 -12.71
CA ARG A 99 -12.39 4.99 -11.52
C ARG A 99 -13.59 4.10 -11.84
N GLY A 100 -14.28 4.37 -12.96
CA GLY A 100 -15.45 3.61 -13.37
C GLY A 100 -15.05 2.21 -13.84
N LYS A 101 -14.02 2.15 -14.69
CA LYS A 101 -13.47 0.88 -15.20
C LYS A 101 -12.80 0.08 -14.10
N PHE A 102 -12.17 0.71 -13.10
CA PHE A 102 -11.60 0.04 -11.93
C PHE A 102 -12.65 -0.71 -11.10
N ILE A 103 -13.81 -0.08 -10.84
CA ILE A 103 -14.95 -0.74 -10.16
C ILE A 103 -15.43 -1.93 -10.99
N TRP A 104 -15.59 -1.74 -12.30
CA TRP A 104 -16.09 -2.78 -13.20
C TRP A 104 -15.13 -3.97 -13.32
N GLU A 105 -13.83 -3.72 -13.38
CA GLU A 105 -12.81 -4.76 -13.45
C GLU A 105 -12.78 -5.58 -12.15
N TRP A 106 -12.82 -4.92 -10.98
CA TRP A 106 -12.99 -5.64 -9.71
C TRP A 106 -14.26 -6.48 -9.68
N ARG A 107 -15.39 -5.90 -10.10
CA ARG A 107 -16.66 -6.62 -10.18
C ARG A 107 -16.54 -7.87 -11.06
N THR A 108 -15.93 -7.71 -12.23
CA THR A 108 -15.68 -8.80 -13.19
C THR A 108 -14.83 -9.89 -12.55
N ILE A 109 -13.72 -9.54 -11.91
CA ILE A 109 -12.84 -10.53 -11.26
C ILE A 109 -13.58 -11.31 -10.17
N LEU A 110 -14.31 -10.62 -9.28
CA LEU A 110 -15.01 -11.29 -8.19
C LEU A 110 -16.14 -12.20 -8.71
N ASP A 111 -16.90 -11.77 -9.73
CA ASP A 111 -17.97 -12.58 -10.35
C ASP A 111 -17.45 -13.84 -11.06
N HIS A 112 -16.17 -13.87 -11.46
CA HIS A 112 -15.53 -15.01 -12.12
C HIS A 112 -14.54 -15.75 -11.20
N THR A 113 -14.54 -15.45 -9.90
CA THR A 113 -13.74 -16.18 -8.92
C THR A 113 -14.54 -17.36 -8.38
N ASP A 114 -14.08 -18.58 -8.65
CA ASP A 114 -14.72 -19.78 -8.12
C ASP A 114 -14.76 -19.77 -6.59
N ASN A 115 -15.79 -20.39 -6.00
CA ASN A 115 -16.05 -20.44 -4.55
C ASN A 115 -16.40 -19.09 -3.87
N LEU A 116 -16.58 -18.02 -4.63
CA LEU A 116 -16.96 -16.70 -4.10
C LEU A 116 -18.42 -16.36 -4.43
N ASP A 117 -19.23 -16.22 -3.39
CA ASP A 117 -20.56 -15.60 -3.48
C ASP A 117 -20.48 -14.12 -3.08
N ILE A 118 -21.37 -13.29 -3.65
CA ILE A 118 -21.51 -11.88 -3.29
C ILE A 118 -22.95 -11.63 -2.85
N TRP A 119 -23.12 -11.05 -1.66
CA TRP A 119 -24.41 -10.69 -1.09
C TRP A 119 -24.52 -9.19 -0.85
N GLN A 120 -25.57 -8.55 -1.36
CA GLN A 120 -25.79 -7.12 -1.17
C GLN A 120 -26.62 -6.85 0.08
N ASP A 121 -25.96 -6.48 1.17
CA ASP A 121 -26.60 -6.15 2.44
C ASP A 121 -25.62 -5.44 3.39
N GLN A 122 -26.15 -4.89 4.48
CA GLN A 122 -25.38 -4.30 5.56
C GLN A 122 -25.27 -5.27 6.74
N ALA A 123 -24.06 -5.55 7.20
CA ALA A 123 -23.82 -6.23 8.46
C ALA A 123 -24.27 -5.34 9.65
N ASP A 124 -25.01 -5.92 10.59
CA ASP A 124 -25.58 -5.22 11.74
C ASP A 124 -25.06 -5.81 13.06
N GLU A 125 -24.92 -7.13 13.15
CA GLU A 125 -24.48 -7.82 14.36
C GLU A 125 -23.44 -8.92 14.06
N LEU A 126 -22.33 -8.90 14.81
CA LEU A 126 -21.37 -9.99 14.90
C LEU A 126 -21.89 -11.06 15.88
N LEU A 127 -22.00 -12.29 15.40
CA LEU A 127 -22.39 -13.45 16.18
C LEU A 127 -21.15 -14.11 16.77
N VAL A 128 -21.08 -14.20 18.10
CA VAL A 128 -19.96 -14.81 18.82
C VAL A 128 -20.49 -15.87 19.78
N ALA A 129 -19.82 -17.03 19.82
CA ALA A 129 -20.11 -18.09 20.77
C ALA A 129 -18.80 -18.65 21.34
N ASN A 130 -18.73 -18.83 22.66
CA ASN A 130 -17.55 -19.38 23.35
C ASN A 130 -16.23 -18.64 23.03
N GLY A 131 -16.27 -17.33 22.79
CA GLY A 131 -15.10 -16.53 22.43
C GLY A 131 -14.65 -16.68 20.96
N GLU A 132 -15.43 -17.35 20.12
CA GLU A 132 -15.16 -17.50 18.69
C GLU A 132 -16.22 -16.74 17.88
N ALA A 133 -15.79 -16.04 16.83
CA ALA A 133 -16.71 -15.45 15.86
C ALA A 133 -17.30 -16.55 14.98
N ILE A 134 -18.63 -16.68 14.98
CA ILE A 134 -19.34 -17.77 14.29
C ILE A 134 -20.20 -17.29 13.12
N GLY A 135 -20.38 -15.98 12.96
CA GLY A 135 -21.20 -15.44 11.89
C GLY A 135 -21.52 -13.97 12.01
N VAL A 136 -22.36 -13.49 11.09
CA VAL A 136 -22.88 -12.14 11.05
C VAL A 136 -24.37 -12.17 10.73
N LYS A 137 -25.14 -11.29 11.36
CA LYS A 137 -26.52 -11.00 11.02
C LYS A 137 -26.61 -9.64 10.32
N THR A 138 -27.38 -9.59 9.25
CA THR A 138 -27.57 -8.37 8.46
C THR A 138 -28.79 -7.58 8.92
N ILE A 139 -28.94 -6.35 8.43
CA ILE A 139 -30.06 -5.45 8.79
C ILE A 139 -31.44 -6.03 8.43
N TRP A 140 -31.52 -6.89 7.40
CA TRP A 140 -32.77 -7.57 7.01
C TRP A 140 -33.01 -8.87 7.79
N GLY A 141 -32.13 -9.21 8.74
CA GLY A 141 -32.25 -10.42 9.57
C GLY A 141 -31.80 -11.70 8.89
N ALA A 142 -31.02 -11.62 7.80
CA ALA A 142 -30.33 -12.79 7.27
C ALA A 142 -29.13 -13.14 8.16
N GLU A 143 -28.95 -14.42 8.47
CA GLU A 143 -27.85 -14.91 9.30
C GLU A 143 -26.89 -15.72 8.43
N PHE A 144 -25.63 -15.32 8.44
CA PHE A 144 -24.54 -15.97 7.76
C PHE A 144 -23.59 -16.55 8.80
N TYR A 145 -23.31 -17.85 8.72
CA TYR A 145 -22.38 -18.53 9.61
C TYR A 145 -21.10 -18.91 8.88
N ALA A 146 -19.97 -18.77 9.56
CA ALA A 146 -18.66 -19.15 9.05
C ALA A 146 -17.66 -19.40 10.17
N LYS A 147 -16.57 -20.10 9.83
CA LYS A 147 -15.44 -20.37 10.74
C LYS A 147 -14.52 -19.17 10.90
N SER A 148 -14.44 -18.32 9.87
CA SER A 148 -13.62 -17.11 9.86
C SER A 148 -14.42 -15.92 9.34
N ILE A 149 -14.30 -14.77 10.00
CA ILE A 149 -14.98 -13.52 9.63
C ILE A 149 -13.93 -12.42 9.48
N ILE A 150 -13.93 -11.71 8.37
CA ILE A 150 -12.99 -10.61 8.07
C ILE A 150 -13.76 -9.29 8.00
N ILE A 151 -13.42 -8.33 8.85
CA ILE A 151 -14.03 -7.01 8.87
C ILE A 151 -13.20 -6.04 8.03
N THR A 152 -13.81 -5.47 6.98
CA THR A 152 -13.19 -4.55 6.03
C THR A 152 -14.07 -3.32 5.75
N ALA A 153 -14.79 -2.87 6.77
CA ALA A 153 -15.84 -1.85 6.68
C ALA A 153 -15.38 -0.42 6.33
N GLY A 154 -14.10 -0.20 6.02
CA GLY A 154 -13.59 1.08 5.56
C GLY A 154 -13.89 2.24 6.52
N THR A 155 -14.50 3.31 6.00
CA THR A 155 -14.87 4.52 6.74
C THR A 155 -16.35 4.55 7.14
N PHE A 156 -17.06 3.42 7.04
CA PHE A 156 -18.53 3.39 7.16
C PHE A 156 -19.02 3.29 8.61
N LEU A 157 -18.23 2.66 9.49
CA LEU A 157 -18.59 2.45 10.89
C LEU A 157 -18.74 3.79 11.62
N ASN A 158 -19.97 4.12 12.01
CA ASN A 158 -20.39 5.38 12.60
C ASN A 158 -19.81 6.61 11.86
N GLY A 159 -19.76 6.55 10.53
CA GLY A 159 -19.17 7.57 9.66
C GLY A 159 -19.86 8.94 9.76
N LEU A 160 -19.07 9.99 9.92
CA LEU A 160 -19.54 11.38 10.01
C LEU A 160 -18.72 12.31 9.12
N MET A 161 -19.36 12.95 8.16
CA MET A 161 -18.73 13.87 7.22
C MET A 161 -18.82 15.33 7.68
N HIS A 162 -17.75 16.10 7.46
CA HIS A 162 -17.64 17.50 7.88
C HIS A 162 -17.27 18.41 6.72
N VAL A 163 -18.08 19.45 6.51
CA VAL A 163 -17.83 20.56 5.57
C VAL A 163 -18.16 21.88 6.27
N GLY A 164 -17.13 22.60 6.70
CA GLY A 164 -17.30 23.70 7.64
C GLY A 164 -18.09 23.24 8.86
N ARG A 165 -19.07 24.03 9.31
CA ARG A 165 -19.91 23.67 10.46
C ARG A 165 -20.89 22.52 10.20
N LYS A 166 -21.13 22.15 8.94
CA LYS A 166 -22.15 21.16 8.60
C LYS A 166 -21.60 19.75 8.80
N MET A 167 -22.33 18.95 9.55
CA MET A 167 -22.06 17.53 9.79
C MET A 167 -23.16 16.69 9.14
N VAL A 168 -22.77 15.64 8.43
CA VAL A 168 -23.70 14.74 7.73
C VAL A 168 -23.25 13.30 7.96
N GLU A 169 -24.12 12.46 8.47
CA GLU A 169 -23.84 11.04 8.63
C GLU A 169 -23.64 10.37 7.26
N GLY A 170 -22.61 9.54 7.16
CA GLY A 170 -22.29 8.81 5.94
C GLY A 170 -20.89 8.24 5.97
N GLY A 171 -20.71 7.04 5.44
CA GLY A 171 -19.37 6.46 5.27
C GLY A 171 -18.55 7.17 4.20
N ARG A 172 -19.24 7.70 3.18
CA ARG A 172 -18.70 8.50 2.07
C ARG A 172 -19.76 9.48 1.59
N CYS A 173 -19.37 10.43 0.74
CA CYS A 173 -20.32 11.38 0.16
C CYS A 173 -21.43 10.65 -0.60
N ALA A 174 -22.68 10.85 -0.16
CA ALA A 174 -23.89 10.19 -0.67
C ALA A 174 -24.00 8.67 -0.41
N GLU A 175 -23.23 8.14 0.57
CA GLU A 175 -23.34 6.74 1.00
C GLU A 175 -23.60 6.70 2.52
N PRO A 176 -24.57 5.91 3.01
CA PRO A 176 -25.00 5.94 4.40
C PRO A 176 -23.93 5.44 5.36
N ALA A 177 -24.02 5.83 6.63
CA ALA A 177 -23.19 5.29 7.70
C ALA A 177 -23.74 3.92 8.15
N VAL A 178 -22.87 3.11 8.73
CA VAL A 178 -23.23 1.85 9.38
C VAL A 178 -23.22 2.07 10.89
N HIS A 179 -24.41 2.00 11.48
CA HIS A 179 -24.62 2.06 12.92
C HIS A 179 -24.66 0.65 13.51
N ASN A 180 -24.57 0.54 14.85
CA ASN A 180 -24.68 -0.67 15.66
C ASN A 180 -23.56 -1.71 15.49
N PHE A 181 -22.94 -1.82 14.31
CA PHE A 181 -21.97 -2.88 14.06
C PHE A 181 -20.68 -2.69 14.87
N THR A 182 -20.24 -1.44 15.11
CA THR A 182 -19.14 -1.16 16.05
C THR A 182 -19.48 -1.65 17.45
N GLU A 183 -20.63 -1.24 17.97
CA GLU A 183 -21.11 -1.61 19.31
C GLU A 183 -21.28 -3.14 19.42
N SER A 184 -21.67 -3.77 18.32
CA SER A 184 -21.77 -5.21 18.23
C SER A 184 -20.43 -5.93 18.42
N ILE A 185 -19.33 -5.33 17.97
CA ILE A 185 -17.98 -5.88 18.08
C ILE A 185 -17.41 -5.56 19.46
N THR A 186 -17.57 -4.32 19.93
CA THR A 186 -16.95 -3.84 21.17
C THR A 186 -17.55 -4.46 22.43
N ARG A 187 -18.81 -4.92 22.40
CA ARG A 187 -19.42 -5.68 23.52
C ARG A 187 -18.67 -6.96 23.89
N TRP A 188 -17.82 -7.47 23.00
CA TRP A 188 -16.97 -8.65 23.20
C TRP A 188 -15.54 -8.32 23.65
N GLY A 189 -15.28 -7.07 24.06
CA GLY A 189 -14.02 -6.65 24.66
C GLY A 189 -13.01 -6.03 23.70
N ILE A 190 -13.32 -5.94 22.40
CA ILE A 190 -12.50 -5.21 21.44
C ILE A 190 -12.67 -3.71 21.67
N THR A 191 -11.58 -2.97 21.78
CA THR A 191 -11.59 -1.52 21.94
C THR A 191 -11.65 -0.82 20.58
N THR A 192 -12.31 0.34 20.56
CA THR A 192 -12.44 1.20 19.37
C THR A 192 -12.05 2.64 19.71
N ALA A 193 -11.62 3.37 18.69
CA ALA A 193 -11.38 4.81 18.73
C ALA A 193 -11.81 5.43 17.39
N ARG A 194 -11.69 6.76 17.26
CA ARG A 194 -12.06 7.47 16.02
C ARG A 194 -10.85 8.08 15.32
N MET A 195 -10.89 8.03 14.00
CA MET A 195 -9.91 8.66 13.11
C MET A 195 -10.58 9.59 12.12
N LYS A 196 -9.78 10.52 11.58
CA LYS A 196 -10.18 11.43 10.51
C LYS A 196 -9.32 11.26 9.27
N THR A 197 -9.95 11.29 8.10
CA THR A 197 -9.27 11.57 6.83
C THR A 197 -10.01 12.63 6.01
N GLY A 198 -9.34 13.24 5.03
CA GLY A 198 -9.93 14.27 4.17
C GLY A 198 -9.69 14.00 2.69
N THR A 199 -10.60 14.49 1.86
CA THR A 199 -10.52 14.42 0.39
C THR A 199 -10.70 15.82 -0.22
N PRO A 200 -10.10 16.12 -1.38
CA PRO A 200 -10.27 17.42 -2.03
C PRO A 200 -11.61 17.52 -2.75
N VAL A 201 -11.84 18.69 -3.30
CA VAL A 201 -12.91 18.96 -4.27
C VAL A 201 -12.82 18.04 -5.49
N ARG A 202 -13.96 17.91 -6.19
CA ARG A 202 -14.01 17.38 -7.55
C ARG A 202 -14.47 18.46 -8.52
N ILE A 203 -13.70 18.66 -9.58
CA ILE A 203 -13.83 19.81 -10.50
C ILE A 203 -14.34 19.33 -11.86
N ASP A 204 -15.19 20.14 -12.50
CA ASP A 204 -15.59 19.94 -13.89
C ASP A 204 -14.48 20.38 -14.84
N LYS A 205 -13.90 19.44 -15.58
CA LYS A 205 -12.86 19.62 -16.60
C LYS A 205 -13.13 20.80 -17.55
N ARG A 206 -14.40 21.04 -17.90
CA ARG A 206 -14.81 22.10 -18.86
C ARG A 206 -14.65 23.51 -18.30
N SER A 207 -14.50 23.63 -16.99
CA SER A 207 -14.30 24.90 -16.28
C SER A 207 -12.83 25.24 -16.02
N VAL A 208 -11.91 24.37 -16.46
CA VAL A 208 -10.47 24.49 -16.21
C VAL A 208 -9.77 25.15 -17.40
N HIS A 209 -8.84 26.07 -17.11
CA HIS A 209 -8.01 26.74 -18.10
C HIS A 209 -6.64 26.06 -18.21
N PHE A 210 -6.58 24.93 -18.93
CA PHE A 210 -5.37 24.10 -19.04
C PHE A 210 -4.13 24.81 -19.58
N LYS A 211 -4.30 25.86 -20.39
CA LYS A 211 -3.20 26.69 -20.90
C LYS A 211 -2.38 27.39 -19.80
N ASP A 212 -2.97 27.55 -18.61
CA ASP A 212 -2.36 28.19 -17.46
C ASP A 212 -1.76 27.15 -16.48
N MET A 213 -1.64 25.89 -16.91
CA MET A 213 -1.07 24.77 -16.15
C MET A 213 0.07 24.11 -16.93
N GLU A 214 0.97 23.45 -16.21
CA GLU A 214 2.01 22.63 -16.84
C GLU A 214 1.49 21.19 -17.01
N GLU A 215 1.53 20.69 -18.24
CA GLU A 215 1.13 19.32 -18.55
C GLU A 215 2.22 18.33 -18.10
N GLN A 216 1.81 17.24 -17.48
CA GLN A 216 2.66 16.16 -17.02
C GLN A 216 2.21 14.83 -17.65
N PRO A 217 2.89 14.37 -18.71
CA PRO A 217 2.59 13.09 -19.33
C PRO A 217 3.01 11.91 -18.43
N GLY A 218 2.48 10.73 -18.73
CA GLY A 218 2.95 9.47 -18.20
C GLY A 218 4.18 8.93 -18.95
N ASP A 219 4.77 7.87 -18.41
CA ASP A 219 5.81 7.09 -19.07
C ASP A 219 5.20 6.13 -20.10
N SER A 220 5.98 5.77 -21.13
CA SER A 220 5.55 4.92 -22.25
C SER A 220 6.42 3.66 -22.41
N ASP A 221 7.12 3.26 -21.35
CA ASP A 221 8.03 2.11 -21.32
C ASP A 221 7.34 0.79 -20.93
N PHE A 222 8.09 -0.28 -20.66
CA PHE A 222 7.55 -1.60 -20.32
C PHE A 222 7.03 -1.74 -18.87
N HIS A 223 7.21 -0.73 -18.01
CA HIS A 223 6.89 -0.86 -16.59
C HIS A 223 5.37 -0.99 -16.36
N GLN A 224 5.00 -1.80 -15.39
CA GLN A 224 3.60 -2.07 -15.04
C GLN A 224 3.51 -2.42 -13.56
N PHE A 225 2.33 -2.74 -13.03
CA PHE A 225 2.19 -3.22 -11.65
C PHE A 225 2.20 -4.74 -11.57
N SER A 226 1.43 -5.42 -12.40
CA SER A 226 1.40 -6.87 -12.45
C SER A 226 2.68 -7.41 -13.09
N TYR A 227 3.13 -8.56 -12.63
CA TYR A 227 4.15 -9.36 -13.33
C TYR A 227 3.54 -10.18 -14.47
N MET A 228 2.21 -10.15 -14.61
CA MET A 228 1.44 -10.94 -15.57
C MET A 228 0.59 -10.06 -16.47
N GLY A 229 0.36 -10.53 -17.70
CA GLY A 229 -0.60 -9.94 -18.62
C GLY A 229 -0.09 -8.73 -19.40
N GLU A 230 -1.01 -8.10 -20.13
CA GLU A 230 -0.77 -6.92 -20.95
C GLU A 230 -0.93 -5.65 -20.11
N HIS A 231 -0.08 -4.65 -20.35
CA HIS A 231 -0.10 -3.36 -19.65
C HIS A 231 -0.80 -2.27 -20.46
N ARG A 232 -1.43 -1.32 -19.75
CA ARG A 232 -1.84 0.01 -20.26
C ARG A 232 -2.72 -0.04 -21.52
N VAL A 233 -3.82 -0.78 -21.45
CA VAL A 233 -4.77 -0.95 -22.57
C VAL A 233 -5.66 0.27 -22.83
N LEU A 234 -5.80 1.16 -21.85
CA LEU A 234 -6.63 2.37 -21.96
C LEU A 234 -5.85 3.54 -22.55
N LYS A 235 -6.57 4.57 -23.00
CA LYS A 235 -5.96 5.82 -23.48
C LYS A 235 -5.16 6.47 -22.35
N GLN A 236 -3.87 6.68 -22.61
CA GLN A 236 -3.02 7.41 -21.68
C GLN A 236 -3.35 8.91 -21.72
N LEU A 237 -3.63 9.49 -20.57
CA LEU A 237 -4.00 10.87 -20.32
C LEU A 237 -2.92 11.56 -19.46
N PRO A 238 -2.62 12.84 -19.72
CA PRO A 238 -1.73 13.60 -18.87
C PRO A 238 -2.42 14.00 -17.55
N CYS A 239 -1.61 14.39 -16.56
CA CYS A 239 -2.04 15.19 -15.42
C CYS A 239 -1.57 16.63 -15.63
N TRP A 240 -2.06 17.56 -14.81
CA TRP A 240 -1.63 18.95 -14.87
C TRP A 240 -1.16 19.45 -13.51
N THR A 241 -0.10 20.23 -13.48
CA THR A 241 0.43 20.84 -12.26
C THR A 241 0.12 22.33 -12.23
N CYS A 242 -0.21 22.82 -11.05
CA CYS A 242 -0.30 24.24 -10.76
C CYS A 242 0.05 24.50 -9.28
N TYR A 243 -0.06 25.75 -8.85
CA TYR A 243 0.28 26.14 -7.49
C TYR A 243 -0.81 27.02 -6.88
N THR A 244 -0.97 26.92 -5.57
CA THR A 244 -1.64 27.97 -4.78
C THR A 244 -0.77 29.23 -4.77
N ASN A 245 -1.34 30.36 -4.32
CA ASN A 245 -0.62 31.63 -4.19
C ASN A 245 -1.08 32.38 -2.93
N LYS A 246 -0.50 33.56 -2.69
CA LYS A 246 -0.82 34.38 -1.50
C LYS A 246 -2.31 34.71 -1.34
N LYS A 247 -3.03 35.02 -2.42
CA LYS A 247 -4.47 35.32 -2.38
C LYS A 247 -5.30 34.10 -1.99
N VAL A 248 -4.92 32.93 -2.52
CA VAL A 248 -5.51 31.64 -2.11
C VAL A 248 -5.30 31.43 -0.61
N HIS A 249 -4.10 31.70 -0.10
CA HIS A 249 -3.79 31.52 1.31
C HIS A 249 -4.55 32.49 2.20
N GLU A 250 -4.69 33.76 1.80
CA GLU A 250 -5.50 34.77 2.50
C GLU A 250 -6.96 34.34 2.57
N THR A 251 -7.53 33.86 1.46
CA THR A 251 -8.92 33.38 1.37
C THR A 251 -9.15 32.15 2.25
N LEU A 252 -8.20 31.20 2.26
CA LEU A 252 -8.29 30.05 3.16
C LEU A 252 -8.15 30.50 4.62
N LYS A 253 -7.22 31.40 4.93
CA LYS A 253 -7.02 31.92 6.30
C LYS A 253 -8.27 32.57 6.87
N SER A 254 -9.08 33.25 6.06
CA SER A 254 -10.35 33.84 6.54
C SER A 254 -11.38 32.79 6.96
N GLY A 255 -11.29 31.54 6.47
CA GLY A 255 -12.18 30.44 6.84
C GLY A 255 -11.64 29.51 7.93
N LEU A 256 -10.43 29.75 8.46
CA LEU A 256 -9.79 28.84 9.42
C LEU A 256 -10.61 28.65 10.70
N ALA A 257 -11.22 29.72 11.22
CA ALA A 257 -12.03 29.66 12.45
C ALA A 257 -13.28 28.77 12.31
N ASP A 258 -13.74 28.55 11.07
CA ASP A 258 -14.90 27.70 10.76
C ASP A 258 -14.51 26.31 10.24
N SER A 259 -13.21 26.01 10.18
CA SER A 259 -12.74 24.67 9.86
C SER A 259 -12.98 23.73 11.05
N PRO A 260 -13.55 22.53 10.81
CA PRO A 260 -13.77 21.50 11.83
C PRO A 260 -12.55 21.15 12.67
N LEU A 261 -11.34 21.31 12.10
CA LEU A 261 -10.06 21.07 12.79
C LEU A 261 -9.73 22.11 13.85
N TYR A 262 -10.21 23.34 13.67
CA TYR A 262 -9.80 24.48 14.48
C TYR A 262 -10.93 25.02 15.35
N ASN A 263 -12.18 24.66 15.05
CA ASN A 263 -13.35 25.05 15.84
C ASN A 263 -13.74 24.04 16.93
N GLY A 264 -12.99 22.93 17.05
CA GLY A 264 -13.22 21.88 18.05
C GLY A 264 -14.30 20.85 17.69
N GLN A 265 -14.90 20.91 16.49
CA GLN A 265 -15.85 19.88 16.03
C GLN A 265 -15.19 18.52 15.84
N ILE A 266 -13.94 18.52 15.36
CA ILE A 266 -13.13 17.32 15.22
C ILE A 266 -12.06 17.34 16.30
N GLN A 267 -12.08 16.30 17.13
CA GLN A 267 -11.06 16.08 18.17
C GLN A 267 -10.09 14.95 17.80
N SER A 268 -10.40 14.17 16.76
CA SER A 268 -9.55 13.09 16.28
C SER A 268 -8.35 13.60 15.47
N THR A 269 -7.23 12.88 15.57
CA THR A 269 -5.98 13.22 14.89
C THR A 269 -6.05 12.87 13.41
N GLY A 270 -5.73 13.83 12.54
CA GLY A 270 -5.55 13.59 11.10
C GLY A 270 -4.12 13.17 10.72
N PRO A 271 -3.86 12.79 9.47
CA PRO A 271 -2.54 12.30 9.05
C PRO A 271 -1.48 13.43 8.98
N ARG A 272 -0.36 13.29 9.70
CA ARG A 272 0.80 14.21 9.71
C ARG A 272 1.42 14.42 8.32
N TYR A 273 1.50 13.38 7.51
CA TYR A 273 2.27 13.39 6.25
C TYR A 273 1.46 13.76 5.00
N CYS A 274 0.13 13.81 5.10
CA CYS A 274 -0.73 14.39 4.05
C CYS A 274 -1.79 15.28 4.70
N PRO A 275 -1.35 16.39 5.32
CA PRO A 275 -2.26 17.29 6.00
C PRO A 275 -3.21 17.94 5.00
N SER A 276 -4.37 18.34 5.46
CA SER A 276 -5.28 19.18 4.68
C SER A 276 -4.62 20.51 4.34
N ILE A 277 -5.13 21.20 3.31
CA ILE A 277 -4.59 22.49 2.87
C ILE A 277 -4.64 23.52 4.01
N GLU A 278 -5.69 23.50 4.83
CA GLU A 278 -5.78 24.35 6.01
C GLU A 278 -4.68 24.07 7.04
N THR A 279 -4.33 22.80 7.26
CA THR A 279 -3.23 22.43 8.16
C THR A 279 -1.87 22.82 7.58
N LYS A 280 -1.65 22.68 6.27
CA LYS A 280 -0.41 23.13 5.61
C LYS A 280 -0.14 24.62 5.82
N LEU A 281 -1.17 25.46 5.78
CA LEU A 281 -1.04 26.90 5.99
C LEU A 281 -0.58 27.27 7.40
N VAL A 282 -0.96 26.47 8.40
CA VAL A 282 -0.56 26.68 9.80
C VAL A 282 0.82 26.08 10.08
N THR A 283 1.10 24.88 9.53
CA THR A 283 2.38 24.19 9.75
C THR A 283 3.54 24.81 8.97
N PHE A 284 3.27 25.36 7.78
CA PHE A 284 4.28 25.94 6.89
C PHE A 284 3.93 27.38 6.50
N PRO A 285 3.85 28.31 7.48
CA PRO A 285 3.36 29.67 7.24
C PRO A 285 4.26 30.49 6.30
N ASP A 286 5.54 30.13 6.19
CA ASP A 286 6.53 30.79 5.34
C ASP A 286 6.49 30.36 3.87
N LYS A 287 5.65 29.38 3.51
CA LYS A 287 5.51 28.93 2.13
C LYS A 287 4.50 29.80 1.39
N ASP A 288 4.99 30.58 0.43
CA ASP A 288 4.16 31.44 -0.43
C ASP A 288 3.28 30.68 -1.44
N GLN A 289 3.56 29.39 -1.64
CA GLN A 289 2.81 28.52 -2.55
C GLN A 289 2.92 27.05 -2.15
N HIS A 290 1.91 26.28 -2.55
CA HIS A 290 1.86 24.83 -2.43
C HIS A 290 1.50 24.19 -3.78
N PRO A 291 2.18 23.10 -4.17
CA PRO A 291 1.90 22.42 -5.43
C PRO A 291 0.56 21.70 -5.38
N LEU A 292 -0.12 21.70 -6.52
CA LEU A 292 -1.38 21.02 -6.77
C LEU A 292 -1.26 20.19 -8.06
N PHE A 293 -1.90 19.02 -8.08
CA PHE A 293 -2.04 18.20 -9.27
C PHE A 293 -3.51 18.04 -9.60
N LEU A 294 -3.88 18.36 -10.83
CA LEU A 294 -5.20 18.09 -11.37
C LEU A 294 -5.14 16.79 -12.16
N GLU A 295 -5.86 15.79 -11.66
CA GLU A 295 -5.75 14.41 -12.09
C GLU A 295 -7.11 13.99 -12.71
N PRO A 296 -7.15 13.47 -13.94
CA PRO A 296 -8.40 12.98 -14.54
C PRO A 296 -8.91 11.76 -13.79
N GLU A 297 -10.23 11.62 -13.61
CA GLU A 297 -10.81 10.44 -12.94
C GLU A 297 -11.18 9.29 -13.90
N GLY A 298 -11.07 9.49 -15.22
CA GLY A 298 -11.38 8.49 -16.23
C GLY A 298 -11.35 9.04 -17.66
N GLU A 299 -11.48 8.15 -18.66
CA GLU A 299 -11.46 8.51 -20.09
C GLU A 299 -12.74 9.24 -20.52
N ASP A 300 -13.87 8.81 -19.97
CA ASP A 300 -15.21 9.17 -20.43
C ASP A 300 -15.94 10.11 -19.45
N THR A 301 -15.18 10.80 -18.58
CA THR A 301 -15.71 11.73 -17.58
C THR A 301 -15.06 13.11 -17.66
N ASN A 302 -15.82 14.14 -17.26
CA ASN A 302 -15.29 15.49 -17.01
C ASN A 302 -14.88 15.67 -15.54
N GLU A 303 -15.04 14.67 -14.68
CA GLU A 303 -14.64 14.78 -13.29
C GLU A 303 -13.12 14.74 -13.14
N MET A 304 -12.59 15.69 -12.38
CA MET A 304 -11.16 15.81 -12.07
C MET A 304 -10.93 15.92 -10.58
N TYR A 305 -9.85 15.29 -10.12
CA TYR A 305 -9.39 15.28 -8.74
C TYR A 305 -8.30 16.34 -8.53
N LEU A 306 -8.45 17.23 -7.54
CA LEU A 306 -7.45 18.24 -7.21
C LEU A 306 -6.56 17.80 -6.05
N ASN A 307 -5.56 16.99 -6.36
CA ASN A 307 -4.59 16.51 -5.38
C ASN A 307 -3.79 17.67 -4.77
N GLY A 308 -3.55 17.59 -3.46
CA GLY A 308 -2.90 18.63 -2.67
C GLY A 308 -3.86 19.60 -1.98
N PHE A 309 -5.15 19.62 -2.37
CA PHE A 309 -6.20 20.51 -1.86
C PHE A 309 -7.25 19.80 -0.98
N SER A 310 -6.87 18.74 -0.25
CA SER A 310 -7.80 18.11 0.72
C SER A 310 -8.22 19.15 1.75
N SER A 311 -9.52 19.30 2.01
CA SER A 311 -10.02 20.31 2.94
C SER A 311 -11.31 19.89 3.63
N SER A 312 -11.56 20.47 4.80
CA SER A 312 -12.84 20.41 5.52
C SER A 312 -13.46 21.79 5.76
N MET A 313 -12.92 22.85 5.13
CA MET A 313 -13.43 24.22 5.24
C MET A 313 -14.87 24.37 4.69
N PRO A 314 -15.58 25.48 5.00
CA PRO A 314 -16.85 25.79 4.35
C PRO A 314 -16.74 25.77 2.82
N MET A 315 -17.77 25.26 2.14
CA MET A 315 -17.79 25.09 0.68
C MET A 315 -17.50 26.40 -0.07
N GLU A 316 -18.04 27.53 0.41
CA GLU A 316 -17.81 28.85 -0.18
C GLU A 316 -16.34 29.27 -0.12
N ILE A 317 -15.68 29.05 1.02
CA ILE A 317 -14.26 29.35 1.18
C ILE A 317 -13.41 28.47 0.25
N GLN A 318 -13.75 27.19 0.12
CA GLN A 318 -13.08 26.31 -0.82
C GLN A 318 -13.21 26.83 -2.25
N LEU A 319 -14.43 27.20 -2.69
CA LEU A 319 -14.68 27.67 -4.04
C LEU A 319 -13.98 29.01 -4.33
N ASN A 320 -14.09 29.98 -3.42
CA ASN A 320 -13.43 31.28 -3.55
C ASN A 320 -11.90 31.12 -3.64
N ALA A 321 -11.32 30.24 -2.81
CA ALA A 321 -9.89 29.94 -2.86
C ALA A 321 -9.47 29.30 -4.19
N LEU A 322 -10.31 28.46 -4.81
CA LEU A 322 -10.03 27.91 -6.15
C LEU A 322 -10.07 28.99 -7.22
N HIS A 323 -11.01 29.93 -7.15
CA HIS A 323 -11.13 31.03 -8.13
C HIS A 323 -9.93 31.98 -8.10
N GLU A 324 -9.18 32.04 -7.00
CA GLU A 324 -7.92 32.78 -6.90
C GLU A 324 -6.72 32.06 -7.56
N ILE A 325 -6.88 30.82 -8.02
CA ILE A 325 -5.87 30.10 -8.81
C ILE A 325 -6.12 30.42 -10.29
N PRO A 326 -5.14 30.98 -11.04
CA PRO A 326 -5.36 31.41 -12.42
C PRO A 326 -6.02 30.35 -13.33
N ALA A 327 -5.55 29.10 -13.26
CA ALA A 327 -6.08 27.98 -14.03
C ALA A 327 -7.51 27.56 -13.64
N LEU A 328 -7.97 27.93 -12.46
CA LEU A 328 -9.25 27.52 -11.86
C LEU A 328 -10.18 28.71 -11.58
N ARG A 329 -9.92 29.88 -12.17
CA ARG A 329 -10.71 31.12 -11.99
C ARG A 329 -12.21 31.00 -12.26
N ASP A 330 -12.62 30.06 -13.11
CA ASP A 330 -14.02 29.79 -13.44
C ASP A 330 -14.48 28.40 -12.95
N ALA A 331 -13.72 27.78 -12.04
CA ALA A 331 -13.92 26.39 -11.64
C ALA A 331 -15.34 26.14 -11.12
N LYS A 332 -15.94 25.06 -11.63
CA LYS A 332 -17.19 24.50 -11.15
C LYS A 332 -16.88 23.19 -10.45
N ILE A 333 -17.41 23.01 -9.24
CA ILE A 333 -17.21 21.78 -8.46
C ILE A 333 -18.44 20.88 -8.53
N TYR A 334 -18.22 19.58 -8.69
CA TYR A 334 -19.26 18.56 -8.50
C TYR A 334 -19.45 18.23 -7.03
N ARG A 335 -18.34 18.21 -6.26
CA ARG A 335 -18.29 17.82 -4.85
C ARG A 335 -17.32 18.71 -4.09
N PRO A 336 -17.68 19.20 -2.89
CA PRO A 336 -16.73 19.91 -2.04
C PRO A 336 -15.67 18.94 -1.50
N GLY A 337 -14.52 19.47 -1.10
CA GLY A 337 -13.65 18.77 -0.17
C GLY A 337 -14.38 18.59 1.16
N TYR A 338 -14.18 17.45 1.78
CA TYR A 338 -14.74 17.16 3.09
C TYR A 338 -13.78 16.28 3.89
N ALA A 339 -14.03 16.21 5.19
CA ALA A 339 -13.42 15.20 6.03
C ALA A 339 -14.44 14.17 6.51
N ILE A 340 -13.97 12.96 6.76
CA ILE A 340 -14.73 11.84 7.30
C ILE A 340 -14.11 11.41 8.62
N GLU A 341 -14.90 11.41 9.69
CA GLU A 341 -14.59 10.74 10.94
C GLU A 341 -15.26 9.36 10.97
N TYR A 342 -14.55 8.34 11.44
CA TYR A 342 -15.04 6.96 11.46
C TYR A 342 -14.40 6.18 12.59
N ASP A 343 -15.07 5.09 12.99
CA ASP A 343 -14.55 4.18 14.00
C ASP A 343 -13.47 3.26 13.41
N TYR A 344 -12.41 3.03 14.18
CA TYR A 344 -11.38 2.02 13.91
C TYR A 344 -11.11 1.22 15.18
N PHE A 345 -10.45 0.07 15.02
CA PHE A 345 -10.06 -0.81 16.12
C PHE A 345 -8.54 -0.76 16.27
N ASP A 346 -8.05 -0.68 17.51
CA ASP A 346 -6.61 -0.61 17.76
C ASP A 346 -5.92 -1.88 17.24
N PRO A 347 -5.01 -1.78 16.25
CA PRO A 347 -4.38 -2.94 15.62
C PRO A 347 -3.44 -3.71 16.56
N THR A 348 -3.05 -3.16 17.71
CA THR A 348 -2.28 -3.91 18.73
C THR A 348 -3.08 -5.08 19.32
N GLN A 349 -4.41 -5.06 19.16
CA GLN A 349 -5.30 -6.17 19.50
C GLN A 349 -5.25 -7.34 18.51
N LEU A 350 -4.48 -7.21 17.42
CA LEU A 350 -4.31 -8.25 16.40
C LEU A 350 -2.96 -8.96 16.55
N LYS A 351 -2.92 -10.22 16.14
CA LYS A 351 -1.69 -10.96 15.85
C LYS A 351 -1.11 -10.50 14.51
N HIS A 352 0.13 -10.85 14.19
CA HIS A 352 0.73 -10.61 12.87
C HIS A 352 -0.03 -11.32 11.73
N SER A 353 -0.84 -12.33 12.05
CA SER A 353 -1.80 -12.95 11.12
C SER A 353 -3.00 -12.08 10.76
N LEU A 354 -3.17 -10.92 11.43
CA LEU A 354 -4.36 -10.06 11.45
C LEU A 354 -5.58 -10.67 12.14
N GLU A 355 -5.45 -11.83 12.78
CA GLU A 355 -6.46 -12.39 13.66
C GLU A 355 -6.51 -11.62 15.00
N SER A 356 -7.71 -11.39 15.52
CA SER A 356 -7.93 -10.83 16.84
C SER A 356 -7.34 -11.72 17.93
N LYS A 357 -6.68 -11.09 18.91
CA LYS A 357 -6.21 -11.73 20.15
C LYS A 357 -7.36 -12.01 21.13
N ILE A 358 -8.51 -11.38 20.92
CA ILE A 358 -9.65 -11.39 21.85
C ILE A 358 -10.73 -12.38 21.38
N ILE A 359 -11.04 -12.39 20.08
CA ILE A 359 -12.07 -13.24 19.49
C ILE A 359 -11.44 -14.10 18.41
N LYS A 360 -11.43 -15.41 18.63
CA LYS A 360 -10.83 -16.36 17.67
C LYS A 360 -11.65 -16.42 16.39
N GLY A 361 -10.97 -16.54 15.24
CA GLY A 361 -11.61 -16.56 13.92
C GLY A 361 -12.09 -15.20 13.41
N LEU A 362 -11.89 -14.11 14.17
CA LEU A 362 -12.20 -12.74 13.73
C LEU A 362 -10.93 -12.04 13.25
N PHE A 363 -10.96 -11.53 12.02
CA PHE A 363 -9.87 -10.81 11.37
C PHE A 363 -10.29 -9.39 11.04
N PHE A 364 -9.33 -8.46 11.02
CA PHE A 364 -9.56 -7.09 10.59
C PHE A 364 -8.53 -6.69 9.55
N ALA A 365 -8.97 -5.98 8.50
CA ALA A 365 -8.09 -5.52 7.44
C ALA A 365 -8.51 -4.17 6.85
N GLY A 366 -7.51 -3.34 6.56
CA GLY A 366 -7.68 -2.05 5.89
C GLY A 366 -7.92 -0.90 6.85
N GLN A 367 -8.80 0.02 6.47
CA GLN A 367 -8.96 1.28 7.19
C GLN A 367 -9.44 1.09 8.65
N VAL A 368 -10.17 -0.01 8.92
CA VAL A 368 -10.61 -0.38 10.27
C VAL A 368 -9.46 -0.70 11.23
N ASN A 369 -8.25 -0.94 10.72
CA ASN A 369 -7.02 -1.09 11.51
C ASN A 369 -6.26 0.25 11.69
N GLY A 370 -6.91 1.37 11.35
CA GLY A 370 -6.30 2.70 11.44
C GLY A 370 -5.23 2.98 10.38
N THR A 371 -5.25 2.28 9.25
CA THR A 371 -4.46 2.64 8.06
C THR A 371 -5.20 3.59 7.14
N THR A 372 -4.49 4.28 6.25
CA THR A 372 -5.10 5.04 5.16
C THR A 372 -4.37 4.86 3.83
N GLY A 373 -5.08 4.27 2.87
CA GLY A 373 -4.57 3.99 1.54
C GLY A 373 -5.16 2.72 0.97
N TYR A 374 -5.27 2.66 -0.35
CA TYR A 374 -5.84 1.49 -1.03
C TYR A 374 -4.90 0.32 -0.97
N GLU A 375 -3.61 0.59 -1.11
CA GLU A 375 -2.54 -0.39 -1.19
C GLU A 375 -2.29 -1.03 0.17
N GLU A 376 -2.18 -0.22 1.22
CA GLU A 376 -2.11 -0.72 2.60
C GLU A 376 -3.33 -1.57 2.94
N ALA A 377 -4.52 -1.17 2.50
CA ALA A 377 -5.74 -1.93 2.72
C ALA A 377 -5.76 -3.25 1.93
N GLY A 378 -5.37 -3.23 0.65
CA GLY A 378 -5.24 -4.41 -0.18
C GLY A 378 -4.25 -5.41 0.40
N GLY A 379 -3.07 -4.95 0.82
CA GLY A 379 -2.03 -5.82 1.40
C GLY A 379 -2.50 -6.50 2.69
N GLN A 380 -3.18 -5.77 3.57
CA GLN A 380 -3.82 -6.37 4.75
C GLN A 380 -4.93 -7.34 4.35
N GLY A 381 -5.74 -6.99 3.35
CA GLY A 381 -6.81 -7.83 2.82
C GLY A 381 -6.31 -9.18 2.33
N THR A 382 -5.27 -9.19 1.50
CA THR A 382 -4.62 -10.40 0.99
C THR A 382 -4.16 -11.30 2.15
N VAL A 383 -3.45 -10.75 3.14
CA VAL A 383 -2.96 -11.52 4.30
C VAL A 383 -4.11 -12.06 5.16
N ALA A 384 -5.12 -11.23 5.45
CA ALA A 384 -6.27 -11.65 6.23
C ALA A 384 -7.08 -12.74 5.50
N GLY A 385 -7.25 -12.63 4.18
CA GLY A 385 -7.91 -13.65 3.36
C GLY A 385 -7.18 -14.99 3.37
N ILE A 386 -5.85 -14.96 3.20
CA ILE A 386 -5.00 -16.17 3.30
C ILE A 386 -5.17 -16.83 4.67
N ASN A 387 -5.00 -16.07 5.75
CA ASN A 387 -5.06 -16.62 7.11
C ASN A 387 -6.46 -17.07 7.52
N ALA A 388 -7.52 -16.39 7.06
CA ALA A 388 -8.89 -16.83 7.28
C ALA A 388 -9.19 -18.17 6.61
N ALA A 389 -8.69 -18.38 5.39
CA ALA A 389 -8.81 -19.67 4.69
C ALA A 389 -7.98 -20.77 5.36
N LEU A 390 -6.73 -20.46 5.74
CA LEU A 390 -5.87 -21.40 6.47
C LEU A 390 -6.52 -21.84 7.79
N HIS A 391 -7.08 -20.90 8.56
CA HIS A 391 -7.80 -21.18 9.82
C HIS A 391 -8.94 -22.20 9.64
N CYS A 392 -9.60 -22.22 8.47
CA CYS A 392 -10.71 -23.15 8.20
C CYS A 392 -10.28 -24.62 8.01
N VAL A 393 -9.02 -24.85 7.63
CA VAL A 393 -8.43 -26.18 7.35
C VAL A 393 -7.39 -26.62 8.39
N GLY A 394 -6.92 -25.71 9.24
CA GLY A 394 -6.01 -25.99 10.35
C GLY A 394 -5.45 -24.71 10.99
N ASN A 395 -4.53 -24.82 11.96
CA ASN A 395 -3.96 -23.65 12.64
C ASN A 395 -2.60 -23.22 12.07
N LYS A 396 -2.36 -23.43 10.77
CA LYS A 396 -1.16 -22.85 10.12
C LYS A 396 -1.41 -21.38 9.86
N THR A 397 -0.38 -20.57 10.10
CA THR A 397 -0.46 -19.12 9.93
C THR A 397 0.58 -18.68 8.90
N PHE A 398 0.17 -17.82 7.99
CA PHE A 398 1.04 -17.11 7.07
C PHE A 398 1.37 -15.74 7.66
N GLU A 399 2.66 -15.49 7.85
CA GLU A 399 3.20 -14.20 8.24
C GLU A 399 4.35 -13.84 7.29
N MET A 400 4.55 -12.56 7.08
CA MET A 400 5.66 -12.04 6.28
C MET A 400 6.59 -11.24 7.16
N ASN A 401 7.88 -11.53 7.05
CA ASN A 401 8.88 -10.81 7.79
C ASN A 401 9.12 -9.43 7.19
N ARG A 402 9.64 -8.51 8.01
CA ARG A 402 9.92 -7.12 7.61
C ARG A 402 10.99 -6.99 6.54
N ASP A 403 11.89 -7.96 6.43
CA ASP A 403 12.95 -8.05 5.41
C ASP A 403 12.49 -8.80 4.16
N GLU A 404 11.30 -9.40 4.19
CA GLU A 404 10.69 -10.09 3.05
C GLU A 404 9.74 -9.20 2.26
N SER A 405 9.04 -8.25 2.90
CA SER A 405 8.03 -7.43 2.23
C SER A 405 7.70 -6.10 2.94
N TYR A 406 7.26 -5.11 2.16
CA TYR A 406 6.60 -3.90 2.66
C TYR A 406 5.28 -4.21 3.37
N ILE A 407 4.53 -5.23 2.94
CA ILE A 407 3.33 -5.69 3.67
C ILE A 407 3.69 -6.21 5.07
N GLY A 408 4.80 -6.94 5.21
CA GLY A 408 5.33 -7.39 6.50
C GLY A 408 5.73 -6.23 7.41
N VAL A 409 6.40 -5.21 6.86
CA VAL A 409 6.70 -3.95 7.57
C VAL A 409 5.43 -3.25 8.04
N LEU A 410 4.43 -3.13 7.16
CA LEU A 410 3.13 -2.52 7.47
C LEU A 410 2.45 -3.23 8.64
N ILE A 411 2.29 -4.56 8.54
CA ILE A 411 1.58 -5.33 9.56
C ILE A 411 2.34 -5.32 10.88
N ASP A 412 3.65 -5.52 10.89
CA ASP A 412 4.45 -5.48 12.12
C ASP A 412 4.38 -4.11 12.80
N ASP A 413 4.46 -3.00 12.03
CA ASP A 413 4.29 -1.66 12.58
C ASP A 413 2.92 -1.50 13.25
N LEU A 414 1.84 -1.93 12.59
CA LEU A 414 0.48 -1.83 13.11
C LEU A 414 0.29 -2.65 14.41
N THR A 415 0.68 -3.93 14.39
CA THR A 415 0.40 -4.85 15.50
C THR A 415 1.36 -4.68 16.68
N THR A 416 2.54 -4.11 16.45
CA THR A 416 3.55 -3.87 17.50
C THR A 416 3.50 -2.47 18.07
N LYS A 417 3.39 -1.44 17.21
CA LYS A 417 3.50 -0.03 17.64
C LYS A 417 2.14 0.63 17.86
N GLY A 418 1.07 0.07 17.28
CA GLY A 418 -0.23 0.72 17.24
C GLY A 418 -0.22 1.97 16.36
N VAL A 419 -1.33 2.71 16.40
CA VAL A 419 -1.54 3.91 15.58
C VAL A 419 -2.22 5.00 16.40
N ASP A 420 -1.59 6.19 16.43
CA ASP A 420 -2.07 7.43 17.04
C ASP A 420 -2.70 8.39 16.00
N GLU A 421 -2.48 8.08 14.72
CA GLU A 421 -3.02 8.76 13.54
C GLU A 421 -3.18 7.74 12.41
N PRO A 422 -3.91 8.06 11.32
CA PRO A 422 -4.00 7.17 10.17
C PRO A 422 -2.62 6.79 9.61
N TYR A 423 -2.26 5.52 9.73
CA TYR A 423 -0.97 5.00 9.31
C TYR A 423 -0.82 5.04 7.79
N ARG A 424 0.35 5.48 7.32
CA ARG A 424 0.74 5.53 5.91
C ARG A 424 2.10 4.92 5.70
N MET A 425 2.22 4.11 4.66
CA MET A 425 3.50 3.54 4.26
C MET A 425 4.34 4.56 3.52
N PHE A 426 5.62 4.60 3.89
CA PHE A 426 6.67 5.34 3.19
C PHE A 426 7.91 4.46 3.14
N THR A 427 8.75 4.66 2.12
CA THR A 427 9.99 3.89 2.00
C THR A 427 10.90 4.12 3.20
N SER A 428 10.79 5.29 3.86
CA SER A 428 11.56 5.63 5.05
C SER A 428 11.38 4.65 6.22
N ARG A 429 10.23 3.96 6.28
CA ARG A 429 9.89 3.01 7.35
C ARG A 429 10.41 1.59 7.10
N ALA A 430 10.80 1.27 5.87
CA ALA A 430 11.47 0.02 5.56
C ALA A 430 12.97 0.19 5.77
N GLU A 431 13.55 -0.64 6.64
CA GLU A 431 14.98 -0.65 6.94
C GLU A 431 15.78 -1.35 5.82
N TYR A 432 15.18 -2.32 5.13
CA TYR A 432 15.81 -3.17 4.11
C TYR A 432 15.40 -2.78 2.67
N ARG A 433 15.54 -1.50 2.32
CA ARG A 433 15.00 -0.98 1.04
C ARG A 433 15.67 -1.55 -0.20
N ILE A 434 16.93 -1.98 -0.08
CA ILE A 434 17.67 -2.58 -1.19
C ILE A 434 17.20 -4.02 -1.40
N LEU A 435 16.72 -4.72 -0.38
CA LEU A 435 16.08 -6.05 -0.50
C LEU A 435 14.63 -5.96 -0.98
N LEU A 436 13.90 -4.92 -0.56
CA LEU A 436 12.46 -4.79 -0.76
C LEU A 436 12.10 -3.93 -1.97
N ARG A 437 12.59 -4.28 -3.15
CA ARG A 437 12.42 -3.44 -4.34
C ARG A 437 11.11 -3.74 -5.05
N GLN A 438 10.70 -2.80 -5.89
CA GLN A 438 9.52 -2.99 -6.74
C GLN A 438 9.78 -4.03 -7.84
N ASP A 439 11.03 -4.20 -8.30
CA ASP A 439 11.40 -5.08 -9.41
C ASP A 439 11.45 -6.57 -9.03
N ASP A 440 11.61 -6.89 -7.74
CA ASP A 440 11.89 -8.25 -7.26
C ASP A 440 10.85 -8.82 -6.29
N ALA A 441 9.65 -8.24 -6.22
CA ALA A 441 8.58 -8.77 -5.38
C ALA A 441 8.16 -10.20 -5.78
N ASP A 442 8.13 -10.50 -7.08
CA ASP A 442 7.93 -11.86 -7.61
C ASP A 442 9.03 -12.82 -7.14
N ALA A 443 10.28 -12.37 -7.18
CA ALA A 443 11.43 -13.13 -6.69
C ALA A 443 11.36 -13.44 -5.20
N ARG A 444 10.76 -12.54 -4.40
CA ARG A 444 10.61 -12.69 -2.95
C ARG A 444 9.42 -13.54 -2.56
N LEU A 445 8.29 -13.43 -3.29
CA LEU A 445 6.99 -13.88 -2.77
C LEU A 445 6.29 -14.93 -3.63
N THR A 446 6.57 -15.05 -4.94
CA THR A 446 5.77 -15.93 -5.81
C THR A 446 5.94 -17.42 -5.51
N GLU A 447 7.15 -17.86 -5.16
CA GLU A 447 7.38 -19.26 -4.76
C GLU A 447 6.62 -19.61 -3.47
N LYS A 448 6.72 -18.75 -2.45
CA LYS A 448 5.95 -18.86 -1.19
C LYS A 448 4.44 -18.86 -1.44
N ALA A 449 3.96 -18.01 -2.35
CA ALA A 449 2.55 -17.92 -2.73
C ALA A 449 2.03 -19.20 -3.41
N TYR A 450 2.86 -19.83 -4.25
CA TYR A 450 2.53 -21.09 -4.90
C TYR A 450 2.48 -22.25 -3.89
N GLU A 451 3.45 -22.32 -2.98
CA GLU A 451 3.47 -23.32 -1.90
C GLU A 451 2.25 -23.20 -0.96
N LEU A 452 1.78 -21.97 -0.72
CA LEU A 452 0.56 -21.71 0.06
C LEU A 452 -0.72 -22.07 -0.69
N GLY A 453 -0.68 -22.18 -2.02
CA GLY A 453 -1.83 -22.46 -2.87
C GLY A 453 -2.66 -21.24 -3.27
N ILE A 454 -2.19 -20.01 -3.02
CA ILE A 454 -2.85 -18.79 -3.52
C ILE A 454 -2.43 -18.45 -4.95
N ALA A 455 -1.15 -18.66 -5.31
CA ALA A 455 -0.69 -18.50 -6.68
C ALA A 455 -0.91 -19.79 -7.49
N LYS A 456 -1.37 -19.65 -8.73
CA LYS A 456 -1.56 -20.76 -9.66
C LYS A 456 -0.24 -21.16 -10.35
N ARG A 457 -0.25 -22.34 -10.97
CA ARG A 457 0.92 -22.95 -11.62
C ARG A 457 1.50 -22.09 -12.74
N ASP A 458 0.63 -21.46 -13.52
CA ASP A 458 1.00 -20.54 -14.60
C ASP A 458 1.86 -19.37 -14.09
N ARG A 459 1.47 -18.73 -12.98
CA ARG A 459 2.27 -17.66 -12.35
C ARG A 459 3.63 -18.17 -11.86
N TYR A 460 3.66 -19.36 -11.26
CA TYR A 460 4.92 -19.95 -10.81
C TYR A 460 5.87 -20.25 -11.96
N ASP A 461 5.38 -20.91 -13.02
CA ASP A 461 6.18 -21.20 -14.21
C ASP A 461 6.65 -19.89 -14.89
N TRP A 462 5.78 -18.87 -14.95
CA TRP A 462 6.11 -17.54 -15.46
C TRP A 462 7.26 -16.89 -14.70
N TRP A 463 7.31 -17.05 -13.37
CA TRP A 463 8.42 -16.60 -12.54
C TRP A 463 9.70 -17.41 -12.79
N ILE A 464 9.62 -18.74 -12.84
CA ILE A 464 10.79 -19.60 -13.07
C ILE A 464 11.47 -19.28 -14.41
N GLU A 465 10.70 -19.06 -15.48
CA GLU A 465 11.25 -18.62 -16.77
C GLU A 465 12.08 -17.33 -16.67
N LYS A 466 11.56 -16.32 -15.94
CA LYS A 466 12.25 -15.05 -15.70
C LYS A 466 13.51 -15.27 -14.86
N LYS A 467 13.43 -16.07 -13.79
CA LYS A 467 14.56 -16.38 -12.90
C LYS A 467 15.72 -17.00 -13.67
N GLU A 468 15.45 -18.04 -14.45
CA GLU A 468 16.49 -18.71 -15.25
C GLU A 468 17.09 -17.77 -16.32
N ALA A 469 16.27 -16.93 -16.95
CA ALA A 469 16.75 -15.97 -17.94
C ALA A 469 17.69 -14.91 -17.32
N ILE A 470 17.34 -14.40 -16.13
CA ILE A 470 18.20 -13.50 -15.36
C ILE A 470 19.53 -14.17 -15.04
N GLU A 471 19.50 -15.41 -14.55
CA GLU A 471 20.71 -16.17 -14.20
C GLU A 471 21.62 -16.39 -15.41
N ARG A 472 21.06 -16.74 -16.58
CA ARG A 472 21.81 -16.88 -17.84
C ARG A 472 22.50 -15.59 -18.26
N ILE A 473 21.83 -14.44 -18.16
CA ILE A 473 22.43 -13.14 -18.51
C ILE A 473 23.57 -12.78 -17.56
N ILE A 474 23.37 -13.01 -16.25
CA ILE A 474 24.41 -12.76 -15.24
C ILE A 474 25.62 -13.66 -15.49
N GLU A 475 25.41 -14.94 -15.76
CA GLU A 475 26.49 -15.90 -16.05
C GLU A 475 27.24 -15.54 -17.35
N PHE A 476 26.51 -15.14 -18.39
CA PHE A 476 27.11 -14.62 -19.62
C PHE A 476 28.02 -13.42 -19.32
N CYS A 477 27.51 -12.42 -18.60
CA CYS A 477 28.29 -11.22 -18.27
C CYS A 477 29.51 -11.51 -17.38
N ALA A 478 29.39 -12.48 -16.47
CA ALA A 478 30.50 -12.91 -15.60
C ALA A 478 31.61 -13.60 -16.39
N ASN A 479 31.27 -14.34 -17.45
CA ASN A 479 32.22 -15.15 -18.21
C ASN A 479 32.73 -14.48 -19.49
N TYR A 480 32.01 -13.51 -20.06
CA TYR A 480 32.37 -12.86 -21.32
C TYR A 480 33.62 -11.97 -21.20
N PRO A 481 34.71 -12.27 -21.92
CA PRO A 481 35.95 -11.50 -21.86
C PRO A 481 35.85 -10.22 -22.71
N ILE A 482 36.29 -9.10 -22.13
CA ILE A 482 36.39 -7.81 -22.83
C ILE A 482 37.87 -7.48 -23.03
N LYS A 483 38.27 -7.29 -24.29
CA LYS A 483 39.59 -6.80 -24.65
C LYS A 483 39.59 -5.28 -24.73
N LYS A 484 40.58 -4.65 -24.07
CA LYS A 484 40.72 -3.18 -24.02
C LYS A 484 40.74 -2.54 -25.41
N ASP A 485 41.46 -3.13 -26.36
CA ASP A 485 41.71 -2.50 -27.66
C ASP A 485 40.46 -2.51 -28.55
N GLU A 486 39.55 -3.47 -28.32
CA GLU A 486 38.29 -3.59 -29.07
C GLU A 486 37.18 -2.68 -28.50
N ILE A 487 37.16 -2.45 -27.17
CA ILE A 487 36.07 -1.72 -26.50
C ILE A 487 36.39 -0.24 -26.25
N ASN A 488 37.67 0.13 -26.05
CA ASN A 488 38.05 1.50 -25.66
C ASN A 488 37.56 2.59 -26.62
N PRO A 489 37.64 2.43 -27.96
CA PRO A 489 37.08 3.43 -28.88
C PRO A 489 35.57 3.67 -28.66
N LYS A 490 34.84 2.62 -28.28
CA LYS A 490 33.40 2.67 -28.02
C LYS A 490 33.09 3.26 -26.63
N LEU A 491 33.89 2.93 -25.62
CA LEU A 491 33.78 3.51 -24.28
C LEU A 491 34.03 5.03 -24.29
N GLU A 492 35.02 5.47 -25.08
CA GLU A 492 35.32 6.90 -25.26
C GLU A 492 34.19 7.63 -26.00
N ALA A 493 33.58 7.00 -27.02
CA ALA A 493 32.40 7.54 -27.70
C ALA A 493 31.18 7.68 -26.75
N LEU A 494 31.06 6.80 -25.76
CA LEU A 494 30.06 6.88 -24.69
C LEU A 494 30.44 7.86 -23.55
N GLY A 495 31.58 8.55 -23.65
CA GLY A 495 32.05 9.49 -22.64
C GLY A 495 32.54 8.83 -21.35
N THR A 496 32.92 7.55 -21.41
CA THR A 496 33.35 6.77 -20.24
C THR A 496 34.86 6.50 -20.26
N THR A 497 35.44 6.23 -19.09
CA THR A 497 36.88 6.03 -18.94
C THR A 497 37.37 4.76 -19.68
N PRO A 498 38.42 4.82 -20.51
CA PRO A 498 38.96 3.65 -21.18
C PRO A 498 39.53 2.63 -20.18
N LEU A 499 39.54 1.36 -20.57
CA LEU A 499 40.16 0.27 -19.83
C LEU A 499 41.68 0.30 -19.93
N ARG A 500 42.35 0.05 -18.80
CA ARG A 500 43.82 -0.14 -18.72
C ARG A 500 44.25 -1.57 -19.10
N ALA A 501 43.41 -2.56 -18.77
CA ALA A 501 43.61 -3.97 -19.07
C ALA A 501 42.25 -4.61 -19.42
N GLY A 502 42.27 -5.79 -20.04
CA GLY A 502 41.04 -6.56 -20.28
C GLY A 502 40.35 -6.94 -18.96
N CYS A 503 39.02 -7.07 -19.00
CA CYS A 503 38.19 -7.41 -17.84
C CYS A 503 37.04 -8.33 -18.26
N LYS A 504 36.14 -8.68 -17.33
CA LYS A 504 34.88 -9.31 -17.69
C LYS A 504 33.82 -8.25 -17.96
N LEU A 505 32.78 -8.61 -18.71
CA LEU A 505 31.68 -7.69 -19.01
C LEU A 505 30.96 -7.22 -17.73
N ILE A 506 30.83 -8.08 -16.72
CA ILE A 506 30.26 -7.73 -15.42
C ILE A 506 30.99 -6.55 -14.73
N ASP A 507 32.31 -6.43 -14.92
CA ASP A 507 33.11 -5.33 -14.35
C ASP A 507 32.82 -3.99 -15.05
N LEU A 508 32.42 -4.03 -16.33
CA LEU A 508 31.96 -2.85 -17.05
C LEU A 508 30.56 -2.42 -16.63
N ILE A 509 29.64 -3.38 -16.46
CA ILE A 509 28.25 -3.10 -16.04
C ILE A 509 28.21 -2.43 -14.67
N ALA A 510 29.16 -2.73 -13.78
CA ALA A 510 29.28 -2.08 -12.48
C ALA A 510 29.58 -0.57 -12.55
N ARG A 511 29.97 -0.03 -13.72
CA ARG A 511 30.25 1.40 -13.88
C ARG A 511 28.94 2.22 -13.94
N PRO A 512 28.84 3.34 -13.22
CA PRO A 512 27.59 4.13 -13.16
C PRO A 512 27.04 4.61 -14.50
N HIS A 513 27.91 4.85 -15.49
CA HIS A 513 27.53 5.40 -16.81
C HIS A 513 27.20 4.33 -17.86
N LEU A 514 27.34 3.04 -17.53
CA LEU A 514 27.08 1.93 -18.43
C LEU A 514 25.83 1.17 -17.99
N ASN A 515 25.04 0.69 -18.94
CA ASN A 515 23.86 -0.14 -18.71
C ASN A 515 23.80 -1.24 -19.79
N LEU A 516 22.98 -2.25 -19.60
CA LEU A 516 22.87 -3.37 -20.54
C LEU A 516 22.42 -2.90 -21.92
N THR A 517 21.53 -1.91 -21.98
CA THR A 517 21.05 -1.33 -23.23
C THR A 517 22.20 -0.74 -24.06
N ASN A 518 22.97 0.21 -23.51
CA ASN A 518 24.06 0.86 -24.25
C ASN A 518 25.23 -0.09 -24.54
N LEU A 519 25.50 -1.06 -23.66
CA LEU A 519 26.50 -2.09 -23.92
C LEU A 519 26.07 -3.05 -25.03
N SER A 520 24.77 -3.35 -25.14
CA SER A 520 24.24 -4.24 -26.19
C SER A 520 24.35 -3.63 -27.59
N GLU A 521 24.33 -2.30 -27.72
CA GLU A 521 24.54 -1.63 -29.00
C GLU A 521 25.97 -1.83 -29.54
N ILE A 522 26.93 -2.05 -28.64
CA ILE A 522 28.35 -2.13 -28.97
C ILE A 522 28.94 -3.55 -28.86
N ILE A 523 28.24 -4.48 -28.21
CA ILE A 523 28.64 -5.89 -28.05
C ILE A 523 27.54 -6.78 -28.64
N PRO A 524 27.70 -7.27 -29.90
CA PRO A 524 26.68 -8.09 -30.57
C PRO A 524 26.28 -9.35 -29.81
N ASP A 525 27.24 -10.01 -29.15
CA ASP A 525 26.96 -11.22 -28.36
C ASP A 525 26.10 -10.92 -27.13
N LEU A 526 26.28 -9.75 -26.50
CA LEU A 526 25.41 -9.30 -25.41
C LEU A 526 24.00 -9.04 -25.95
N LYS A 527 23.87 -8.39 -27.10
CA LYS A 527 22.57 -8.18 -27.73
C LYS A 527 21.86 -9.51 -27.99
N ALA A 528 22.57 -10.50 -28.53
CA ALA A 528 22.00 -11.83 -28.75
C ALA A 528 21.56 -12.49 -27.43
N ALA A 529 22.34 -12.34 -26.35
CA ALA A 529 21.98 -12.86 -25.03
C ALA A 529 20.71 -12.18 -24.47
N LEU A 530 20.56 -10.86 -24.63
CA LEU A 530 19.37 -10.12 -24.18
C LEU A 530 18.12 -10.41 -25.03
N GLU A 531 18.29 -10.83 -26.29
CA GLU A 531 17.20 -11.20 -27.19
C GLU A 531 16.74 -12.66 -27.05
N THR A 532 17.46 -13.47 -26.27
CA THR A 532 17.17 -14.90 -26.07
C THR A 532 15.84 -15.17 -25.34
N PRO A 533 15.43 -14.41 -24.30
CA PRO A 533 14.13 -14.62 -23.66
C PRO A 533 12.96 -14.42 -24.64
N ALA A 534 11.96 -15.30 -24.61
CA ALA A 534 10.81 -15.25 -25.52
C ALA A 534 9.85 -14.08 -25.21
N ASN A 535 9.84 -13.59 -23.98
CA ASN A 535 8.98 -12.53 -23.47
C ASN A 535 9.76 -11.70 -22.43
N ARG A 536 9.21 -10.55 -22.01
CA ARG A 536 9.72 -9.71 -20.90
C ARG A 536 11.22 -9.38 -21.00
N LYS A 537 11.75 -9.19 -22.21
CA LYS A 537 13.19 -9.01 -22.45
C LYS A 537 13.77 -7.83 -21.67
N GLU A 538 13.06 -6.71 -21.69
CA GLU A 538 13.43 -5.47 -21.03
C GLU A 538 13.40 -5.59 -19.50
N GLU A 539 12.34 -6.21 -18.96
CA GLU A 539 12.21 -6.48 -17.52
C GLU A 539 13.30 -7.43 -17.01
N ILE A 540 13.58 -8.50 -17.76
CA ILE A 540 14.63 -9.47 -17.46
C ILE A 540 16.00 -8.81 -17.49
N ALA A 541 16.28 -7.97 -18.50
CA ALA A 541 17.51 -7.23 -18.61
C ALA A 541 17.68 -6.25 -17.43
N GLU A 542 16.66 -5.46 -17.12
CA GLU A 542 16.69 -4.54 -15.97
C GLU A 542 16.96 -5.29 -14.66
N ALA A 543 16.26 -6.40 -14.40
CA ALA A 543 16.47 -7.19 -13.20
C ALA A 543 17.89 -7.77 -13.11
N ALA A 544 18.45 -8.26 -14.23
CA ALA A 544 19.82 -8.75 -14.29
C ALA A 544 20.84 -7.62 -14.03
N GLU A 545 20.63 -6.44 -14.63
CA GLU A 545 21.47 -5.27 -14.42
C GLU A 545 21.47 -4.83 -12.96
N ILE A 546 20.29 -4.71 -12.34
CA ILE A 546 20.15 -4.32 -10.94
C ILE A 546 20.88 -5.32 -10.05
N LYS A 547 20.68 -6.64 -10.24
CA LYS A 547 21.36 -7.67 -9.45
C LYS A 547 22.89 -7.59 -9.56
N MET A 548 23.43 -7.29 -10.74
CA MET A 548 24.88 -7.14 -10.92
C MET A 548 25.40 -5.85 -10.27
N LYS A 549 24.77 -4.70 -10.52
CA LYS A 549 25.22 -3.40 -10.00
C LYS A 549 25.09 -3.29 -8.48
N TYR A 550 24.03 -3.87 -7.91
CA TYR A 550 23.72 -3.75 -6.49
C TYR A 550 24.17 -4.95 -5.65
N LYS A 551 24.86 -5.94 -6.24
CA LYS A 551 25.28 -7.18 -5.56
C LYS A 551 25.88 -6.95 -4.16
N GLY A 552 26.90 -6.11 -4.05
CA GLY A 552 27.57 -5.86 -2.77
C GLY A 552 26.69 -5.15 -1.73
N TYR A 553 25.75 -4.31 -2.19
CA TYR A 553 24.79 -3.65 -1.31
C TYR A 553 23.71 -4.62 -0.82
N ILE A 554 23.21 -5.48 -1.72
CA ILE A 554 22.25 -6.55 -1.40
C ILE A 554 22.84 -7.53 -0.39
N GLU A 555 24.07 -8.01 -0.62
CA GLU A 555 24.75 -8.94 0.29
C GLU A 555 24.96 -8.31 1.68
N ARG A 556 25.38 -7.04 1.74
CA ARG A 556 25.55 -6.32 3.00
C ARG A 556 24.24 -6.16 3.75
N GLU A 557 23.16 -5.81 3.07
CA GLU A 557 21.85 -5.62 3.71
C GLU A 557 21.26 -6.96 4.18
N ARG A 558 21.44 -8.04 3.41
CA ARG A 558 21.06 -9.40 3.82
C ARG A 558 21.76 -9.85 5.10
N LEU A 559 23.07 -9.59 5.24
CA LEU A 559 23.80 -9.90 6.49
C LEU A 559 23.23 -9.16 7.72
N ILE A 560 22.69 -7.96 7.53
CA ILE A 560 22.04 -7.19 8.61
C ILE A 560 20.68 -7.82 8.94
N ALA A 561 19.89 -8.19 7.94
CA ALA A 561 18.61 -8.88 8.12
C ALA A 561 18.79 -10.21 8.86
N ASP A 562 19.76 -11.04 8.46
CA ASP A 562 20.08 -12.32 9.10
C ASP A 562 20.51 -12.16 10.58
N LYS A 563 21.09 -11.01 10.93
CA LYS A 563 21.39 -10.69 12.33
C LYS A 563 20.13 -10.38 13.13
N MET A 564 19.16 -9.69 12.53
CA MET A 564 17.88 -9.39 13.18
C MET A 564 16.98 -10.62 13.31
N HIS A 565 16.96 -11.52 12.31
CA HIS A 565 16.27 -12.81 12.40
C HIS A 565 16.68 -13.62 13.63
N ARG A 566 17.99 -13.66 13.91
CA ARG A 566 18.52 -14.32 15.11
C ARG A 566 17.99 -13.74 16.42
N LEU A 567 17.57 -12.47 16.44
CA LEU A 567 16.92 -11.84 17.60
C LEU A 567 15.41 -12.12 17.64
N GLU A 568 14.78 -12.36 16.49
CA GLU A 568 13.36 -12.72 16.37
C GLU A 568 13.08 -14.13 16.93
N ASP A 569 14.06 -15.03 16.81
CA ASP A 569 14.03 -16.36 17.43
C ASP A 569 14.12 -16.34 18.98
N ILE A 570 14.50 -15.21 19.57
CA ILE A 570 14.67 -15.08 21.02
C ILE A 570 13.34 -14.63 21.64
N LYS A 571 12.54 -15.59 22.11
CA LYS A 571 11.29 -15.33 22.83
C LYS A 571 11.57 -14.77 24.23
N ILE A 572 10.94 -13.64 24.57
CA ILE A 572 11.17 -12.92 25.84
C ILE A 572 9.89 -12.65 26.64
N LYS A 573 8.71 -12.88 26.05
CA LYS A 573 7.44 -12.66 26.75
C LYS A 573 7.35 -13.44 28.05
N GLY A 574 6.98 -12.75 29.12
CA GLY A 574 6.90 -13.32 30.47
C GLY A 574 8.24 -13.79 31.05
N ARG A 575 9.38 -13.52 30.41
CA ARG A 575 10.71 -13.91 30.94
C ARG A 575 11.34 -12.87 31.84
N PHE A 576 10.90 -11.61 31.72
CA PHE A 576 11.46 -10.49 32.46
C PHE A 576 10.38 -9.85 33.32
N ASN A 577 10.73 -9.50 34.56
CA ASN A 577 10.02 -8.48 35.31
C ASN A 577 10.64 -7.13 34.96
N TYR A 578 10.12 -6.47 33.92
CA TYR A 578 10.73 -5.25 33.38
C TYR A 578 10.89 -4.14 34.42
N SER A 579 9.98 -4.04 35.39
CA SER A 579 10.05 -3.05 36.46
C SER A 579 11.33 -3.14 37.30
N GLU A 580 11.91 -4.34 37.44
CA GLU A 580 13.10 -4.64 38.26
C GLU A 580 14.43 -4.52 37.49
N LEU A 581 14.41 -4.32 36.16
CA LEU A 581 15.62 -4.22 35.33
C LEU A 581 16.25 -2.81 35.40
N HIS A 582 16.97 -2.51 36.47
CA HIS A 582 17.55 -1.19 36.73
C HIS A 582 18.59 -0.73 35.71
N GLU A 583 19.16 -1.66 34.93
CA GLU A 583 20.11 -1.40 33.84
C GLU A 583 19.42 -0.87 32.57
N ILE A 584 18.09 -1.00 32.47
CA ILE A 584 17.27 -0.46 31.39
C ILE A 584 16.69 0.89 31.80
N SER A 585 16.68 1.84 30.86
CA SER A 585 16.09 3.16 31.09
C SER A 585 14.65 3.07 31.62
N THR A 586 14.24 4.01 32.47
CA THR A 586 12.86 4.02 33.01
C THR A 586 11.80 4.11 31.89
N GLU A 587 12.09 4.88 30.83
CA GLU A 587 11.24 4.95 29.63
C GLU A 587 11.17 3.59 28.93
N GLY A 588 12.31 2.94 28.70
CA GLY A 588 12.38 1.61 28.08
C GLY A 588 11.60 0.57 28.89
N ARG A 589 11.76 0.54 30.22
CA ARG A 589 11.03 -0.36 31.12
C ARG A 589 9.51 -0.18 31.03
N GLN A 590 9.02 1.05 31.15
CA GLN A 590 7.58 1.33 31.05
C GLN A 590 6.98 0.87 29.72
N LYS A 591 7.73 1.04 28.63
CA LYS A 591 7.26 0.65 27.29
C LYS A 591 7.32 -0.86 27.08
N LEU A 592 8.38 -1.52 27.52
CA LEU A 592 8.51 -2.98 27.49
C LEU A 592 7.44 -3.65 28.33
N GLU A 593 7.14 -3.11 29.52
CA GLU A 593 6.09 -3.63 30.40
C GLU A 593 4.68 -3.44 29.81
N ARG A 594 4.43 -2.29 29.18
CA ARG A 594 3.15 -2.02 28.52
C ARG A 594 2.91 -2.90 27.28
N ILE A 595 3.95 -3.13 26.48
CA ILE A 595 3.84 -3.85 25.21
C ILE A 595 3.99 -5.36 25.39
N ASP A 596 4.75 -5.80 26.40
CA ASP A 596 5.10 -7.19 26.69
C ASP A 596 5.50 -7.98 25.43
N PRO A 597 6.62 -7.60 24.78
CA PRO A 597 6.99 -8.11 23.47
C PRO A 597 7.22 -9.63 23.47
N GLU A 598 6.79 -10.29 22.40
CA GLU A 598 6.99 -11.72 22.14
C GLU A 598 8.47 -12.06 21.97
N THR A 599 9.21 -11.21 21.23
CA THR A 599 10.60 -11.45 20.83
C THR A 599 11.51 -10.29 21.20
N LEU A 600 12.81 -10.58 21.34
CA LEU A 600 13.80 -9.54 21.58
C LEU A 600 13.94 -8.58 20.40
N ALA A 601 13.74 -9.09 19.18
CA ALA A 601 13.68 -8.24 18.00
C ALA A 601 12.48 -7.28 18.07
N GLN A 602 11.30 -7.75 18.49
CA GLN A 602 10.13 -6.89 18.70
C GLN A 602 10.43 -5.81 19.76
N ALA A 603 11.07 -6.18 20.87
CA ALA A 603 11.53 -5.22 21.89
C ALA A 603 12.42 -4.12 21.29
N SER A 604 13.36 -4.48 20.40
CA SER A 604 14.29 -3.52 19.80
C SER A 604 13.62 -2.50 18.88
N ARG A 605 12.40 -2.78 18.42
CA ARG A 605 11.61 -1.90 17.54
C ARG A 605 10.68 -0.95 18.29
N ILE A 606 10.55 -1.11 19.61
CA ILE A 606 9.72 -0.24 20.44
C ILE A 606 10.40 1.13 20.56
N PRO A 607 9.76 2.23 20.12
CA PRO A 607 10.35 3.57 20.24
C PRO A 607 10.69 3.86 21.69
N GLY A 608 11.93 4.26 22.00
CA GLY A 608 12.40 4.51 23.37
C GLY A 608 13.05 3.30 24.07
N VAL A 609 13.08 2.13 23.43
CA VAL A 609 13.98 1.02 23.79
C VAL A 609 15.26 1.18 22.98
N SER A 610 16.39 1.34 23.66
CA SER A 610 17.68 1.58 23.02
C SER A 610 18.40 0.28 22.65
N PRO A 611 19.35 0.31 21.69
CA PRO A 611 20.22 -0.83 21.43
C PRO A 611 21.00 -1.31 22.67
N SER A 612 21.33 -0.41 23.59
CA SER A 612 21.93 -0.76 24.89
C SER A 612 20.99 -1.58 25.77
N ASP A 613 19.71 -1.21 25.84
CA ASP A 613 18.70 -1.97 26.60
C ASP A 613 18.59 -3.41 26.06
N ILE A 614 18.62 -3.56 24.73
CA ILE A 614 18.58 -4.88 24.07
C ILE A 614 19.83 -5.71 24.37
N ASN A 615 21.01 -5.08 24.40
CA ASN A 615 22.23 -5.79 24.77
C ASN A 615 22.21 -6.24 26.24
N VAL A 616 21.68 -5.42 27.15
CA VAL A 616 21.47 -5.83 28.56
C VAL A 616 20.58 -7.07 28.61
N MET A 617 19.47 -7.07 27.88
CA MET A 617 18.56 -8.22 27.81
C MET A 617 19.23 -9.47 27.21
N LEU A 618 20.10 -9.34 26.19
CA LEU A 618 20.89 -10.46 25.67
C LEU A 618 21.80 -11.06 26.74
N VAL A 619 22.53 -10.21 27.47
CA VAL A 619 23.43 -10.64 28.54
C VAL A 619 22.65 -11.35 29.65
N LEU A 620 21.49 -10.83 30.04
CA LEU A 620 20.60 -11.46 31.03
C LEU A 620 20.04 -12.80 30.55
N LEU A 621 19.93 -13.03 29.23
CA LEU A 621 19.57 -14.30 28.62
C LEU A 621 20.76 -15.25 28.43
N GLY A 622 21.97 -14.86 28.85
CA GLY A 622 23.20 -15.64 28.71
C GLY A 622 23.71 -15.74 27.28
N ARG A 623 23.48 -14.71 26.46
CA ARG A 623 23.89 -14.66 25.04
C ARG A 623 24.89 -13.56 24.73
#